data_AF-A0A2N2AAJ8-F1
#
_entry.id   AF-A0A2N2AAJ8-F1
#
_cell.length_a   1.000
_cell.length_b   1.000
_cell.length_c   1.000
_cell.angle_alpha   90.00
_cell.angle_beta   90.00
_cell.angle_gamma   90.00
#
_symmetry.space_group_name_H-M   'P 1'
#
loop_
_entity.id
_entity.type
_entity.pdbx_description
1 polymer ?
#
loop_
_entity_poly.entity_id
_entity_poly.type
_entity_poly.pdbx_seq_one_letter_code
_entity_poly.pdbx_strand_id
1 'polypeptide(L)'
;MVKTIATYILLMAAMSSTTYGSDSERYPVSLLAREVKAEWVGDVLFRYVVFSPVSDYPCIRLETLTKGFESQLIDRLDVCEIRINNQMIDLRREDLVGAYLGDFRIGKNVFQFTADITLGGPGQISHYMACDVAIGDNGGISKPQCTETQPLERNAE
;
A
#
# COMPACT_ATOMS: atom_id res chain seq x y z
N MET A 1 35.58 68.98 8.13
CA MET A 1 36.00 67.65 7.62
C MET A 1 34.75 66.78 7.60
N VAL A 2 34.06 66.72 6.46
CA VAL A 2 32.77 66.01 6.32
C VAL A 2 33.09 64.59 5.87
N LYS A 3 32.79 63.59 6.72
CA LYS A 3 32.93 62.17 6.35
C LYS A 3 31.59 61.68 5.80
N THR A 4 31.58 61.47 4.49
CA THR A 4 30.54 60.80 3.72
C THR A 4 30.43 59.34 4.19
N ILE A 5 29.25 58.92 4.65
CA ILE A 5 28.94 57.51 4.90
C ILE A 5 28.27 56.98 3.62
N ALA A 6 28.99 56.14 2.87
CA ALA A 6 28.46 55.45 1.70
C ALA A 6 27.58 54.28 2.17
N THR A 7 26.27 54.41 1.99
CA THR A 7 25.29 53.36 2.25
C THR A 7 25.35 52.31 1.13
N TYR A 8 25.98 51.16 1.39
CA TYR A 8 25.91 50.01 0.48
C TYR A 8 24.63 49.23 0.78
N ILE A 9 23.61 49.40 -0.05
CA ILE A 9 22.41 48.55 -0.06
C ILE A 9 22.77 47.28 -0.84
N LEU A 10 22.97 46.18 -0.13
CA LEU A 10 23.15 44.85 -0.71
C LEU A 10 21.79 44.35 -1.21
N LEU A 11 21.51 44.47 -2.51
CA LEU A 11 20.38 43.79 -3.15
C LEU A 11 20.65 42.29 -3.13
N MET A 12 20.10 41.57 -2.15
CA MET A 12 19.94 40.12 -2.22
C MET A 12 18.85 39.84 -3.25
N ALA A 13 19.25 39.59 -4.50
CA ALA A 13 18.39 39.01 -5.51
C ALA A 13 17.89 37.67 -4.98
N ALA A 14 16.60 37.62 -4.63
CA ALA A 14 15.90 36.40 -4.32
C ALA A 14 16.04 35.46 -5.52
N MET A 15 16.91 34.47 -5.39
CA MET A 15 16.87 33.31 -6.26
C MET A 15 15.60 32.55 -5.91
N SER A 16 14.54 32.83 -6.65
CA SER A 16 13.36 31.99 -6.70
C SER A 16 13.80 30.67 -7.30
N SER A 17 14.27 29.76 -6.45
CA SER A 17 14.40 28.35 -6.79
C SER A 17 13.02 27.88 -7.18
N THR A 18 12.75 27.82 -8.48
CA THR A 18 11.63 27.05 -9.02
C THR A 18 11.94 25.61 -8.68
N THR A 19 11.38 25.13 -7.57
CA THR A 19 11.27 23.72 -7.26
C THR A 19 10.62 23.07 -8.47
N TYR A 20 11.40 22.28 -9.19
CA TYR A 20 10.93 21.35 -10.20
C TYR A 20 9.88 20.47 -9.52
N GLY A 21 8.60 20.75 -9.75
CA GLY A 21 7.51 19.86 -9.36
C GLY A 21 7.77 18.54 -10.06
N SER A 22 8.09 17.51 -9.28
CA SER A 22 8.18 16.14 -9.76
C SER A 22 6.88 15.81 -10.49
N ASP A 23 6.96 15.28 -11.72
CA ASP A 23 5.82 14.82 -12.52
C ASP A 23 4.90 13.84 -11.76
N SER A 24 5.31 13.34 -10.58
CA SER A 24 4.45 12.65 -9.61
C SER A 24 3.25 13.46 -9.15
N GLU A 25 3.26 14.79 -9.26
CA GLU A 25 2.13 15.65 -8.89
C GLU A 25 0.96 15.59 -9.89
N ARG A 26 1.13 15.03 -11.09
CA ARG A 26 0.06 14.97 -12.10
C ARG A 26 -0.97 13.88 -11.86
N TYR A 27 -0.63 12.83 -11.12
CA TYR A 27 -1.54 11.72 -10.87
C TYR A 27 -1.80 11.61 -9.37
N PRO A 28 -3.06 11.81 -8.90
CA PRO A 28 -3.39 11.69 -7.49
C PRO A 28 -3.22 10.26 -6.94
N VAL A 29 -3.01 9.28 -7.83
CA VAL A 29 -2.78 7.86 -7.51
C VAL A 29 -1.61 7.35 -8.35
N SER A 30 -0.73 6.54 -7.75
CA SER A 30 0.40 5.91 -8.45
C SER A 30 -0.06 5.10 -9.66
N LEU A 31 0.64 5.20 -10.80
CA LEU A 31 0.42 4.34 -11.97
C LEU A 31 0.67 2.85 -11.67
N LEU A 32 1.38 2.57 -10.58
CA LEU A 32 1.66 1.21 -10.11
C LEU A 32 0.54 0.68 -9.21
N ALA A 33 -0.44 1.51 -8.82
CA ALA A 33 -1.65 1.03 -8.17
C ALA A 33 -2.56 0.36 -9.20
N ARG A 34 -2.77 -0.94 -9.03
CA ARG A 34 -3.65 -1.75 -9.88
C ARG A 34 -5.11 -1.64 -9.45
N GLU A 35 -5.35 -1.49 -8.16
CA GLU A 35 -6.70 -1.43 -7.60
C GLU A 35 -6.72 -0.50 -6.37
N VAL A 36 -7.76 0.31 -6.27
CA VAL A 36 -8.02 1.17 -5.11
C VAL A 36 -9.50 1.10 -4.79
N LYS A 37 -9.84 0.82 -3.54
CA LYS A 37 -11.23 0.84 -3.07
C LYS A 37 -11.29 1.37 -1.65
N ALA A 38 -12.40 2.01 -1.31
CA ALA A 38 -12.70 2.47 0.03
C ALA A 38 -14.16 2.14 0.39
N GLU A 39 -14.40 1.78 1.64
CA GLU A 39 -15.72 1.44 2.16
C GLU A 39 -15.81 1.80 3.65
N TRP A 40 -17.02 2.13 4.10
CA TRP A 40 -17.27 2.39 5.53
C TRP A 40 -17.41 1.08 6.29
N VAL A 41 -16.60 0.93 7.34
CA VAL A 41 -16.58 -0.22 8.23
C VAL A 41 -16.93 0.31 9.61
N GLY A 42 -18.22 0.29 9.96
CA GLY A 42 -18.72 1.00 11.13
C GLY A 42 -18.53 2.51 10.99
N ASP A 43 -17.74 3.11 11.87
CA ASP A 43 -17.44 4.55 11.89
C ASP A 43 -16.06 4.92 11.34
N VAL A 44 -15.34 3.97 10.73
CA VAL A 44 -14.07 4.24 10.03
C VAL A 44 -14.21 4.07 8.53
N LEU A 45 -13.50 4.90 7.77
CA LEU A 45 -13.32 4.70 6.34
C LEU A 45 -12.14 3.75 6.16
N PHE A 46 -12.39 2.51 5.74
CA PHE A 46 -11.35 1.59 5.36
C PHE A 46 -11.04 1.74 3.88
N ARG A 47 -9.77 1.85 3.51
CA ARG A 47 -9.33 1.84 2.11
C ARG A 47 -8.17 0.88 1.92
N TYR A 48 -8.11 0.29 0.75
CA TYR A 48 -6.94 -0.48 0.32
C TYR A 48 -6.44 -0.02 -1.05
N VAL A 49 -5.14 -0.17 -1.25
CA VAL A 49 -4.45 0.02 -2.52
C VAL A 49 -3.63 -1.23 -2.80
N VAL A 50 -3.85 -1.85 -3.95
CA VAL A 50 -3.07 -3.00 -4.41
C VAL A 50 -2.07 -2.51 -5.44
N PHE A 51 -0.78 -2.68 -5.15
CA PHE A 51 0.27 -2.33 -6.07
C PHE A 51 0.62 -3.49 -7.02
N SER A 52 1.14 -3.14 -8.19
CA SER A 52 1.54 -4.11 -9.21
C SER A 52 2.68 -5.00 -8.71
N PRO A 53 2.68 -6.31 -8.99
CA PRO A 53 3.78 -7.21 -8.64
C PRO A 53 5.13 -6.82 -9.28
N VAL A 54 5.12 -6.07 -10.38
CA VAL A 54 6.34 -5.58 -11.05
C VAL A 54 6.80 -4.21 -10.56
N SER A 55 6.13 -3.64 -9.56
CA SER A 55 6.58 -2.39 -8.94
C SER A 55 7.69 -2.65 -7.92
N ASP A 56 8.48 -1.62 -7.60
CA ASP A 56 9.43 -1.65 -6.47
C ASP A 56 8.73 -1.79 -5.10
N TYR A 57 7.40 -1.80 -5.10
CA TYR A 57 6.55 -1.84 -3.94
C TYR A 57 5.33 -2.78 -4.15
N PRO A 58 5.54 -4.10 -4.33
CA PRO A 58 4.49 -5.08 -4.66
C PRO A 58 3.67 -5.49 -3.43
N CYS A 59 3.09 -4.51 -2.73
CA CYS A 59 2.37 -4.70 -1.48
C CYS A 59 0.88 -4.39 -1.62
N ILE A 60 0.09 -4.79 -0.63
CA ILE A 60 -1.23 -4.19 -0.38
C ILE A 60 -1.07 -3.16 0.74
N ARG A 61 -1.45 -1.92 0.50
CA ARG A 61 -1.57 -0.91 1.55
C ARG A 61 -3.00 -0.87 2.06
N LEU A 62 -3.18 -1.03 3.36
CA LEU A 62 -4.44 -0.95 4.07
C LEU A 62 -4.42 0.28 4.96
N GLU A 63 -5.47 1.06 4.95
CA GLU A 63 -5.57 2.28 5.76
C GLU A 63 -6.97 2.43 6.32
N THR A 64 -7.05 2.89 7.56
CA THR A 64 -8.29 3.33 8.19
C THR A 64 -8.21 4.83 8.45
N LEU A 65 -9.31 5.53 8.21
CA LEU A 65 -9.39 6.96 8.41
C LEU A 65 -10.60 7.34 9.25
N THR A 66 -10.49 8.47 9.95
CA THR A 66 -11.60 9.05 10.70
C THR A 66 -12.73 9.49 9.78
N LYS A 67 -13.95 9.41 10.30
CA LYS A 67 -15.15 9.94 9.66
C LYS A 67 -15.19 11.46 9.79
N GLY A 68 -15.40 12.16 8.67
CA GLY A 68 -15.51 13.62 8.67
C GLY A 68 -15.15 14.24 7.33
N PHE A 69 -15.22 15.57 7.26
CA PHE A 69 -14.84 16.35 6.09
C PHE A 69 -13.32 16.32 5.86
N GLU A 70 -12.54 16.34 6.93
CA GLU A 70 -11.09 16.14 6.91
C GLU A 70 -10.76 14.78 7.53
N SER A 71 -10.76 13.73 6.70
CA SER A 71 -10.38 12.40 7.14
C SER A 71 -8.91 12.37 7.57
N GLN A 72 -8.66 11.89 8.78
CA GLN A 72 -7.33 11.73 9.34
C GLN A 72 -6.96 10.25 9.35
N LEU A 73 -5.71 9.92 9.04
CA LEU A 73 -5.21 8.55 9.12
C LEU A 73 -5.26 8.06 10.58
N ILE A 74 -5.95 6.94 10.82
CA ILE A 74 -5.98 6.25 12.11
C ILE A 74 -4.84 5.23 12.16
N ASP A 75 -4.82 4.33 11.18
CA ASP A 75 -3.81 3.27 11.09
C ASP A 75 -3.47 2.97 9.63
N ARG A 76 -2.26 2.44 9.41
CA ARG A 76 -1.76 2.01 8.11
C ARG A 76 -0.98 0.71 8.27
N LEU A 77 -1.34 -0.29 7.46
CA LEU A 77 -0.59 -1.53 7.34
C LEU A 77 -0.22 -1.77 5.88
N ASP A 78 1.06 -2.01 5.66
CA ASP A 78 1.60 -2.42 4.38
C ASP A 78 1.86 -3.93 4.40
N VAL A 79 1.05 -4.70 3.68
CA VAL A 79 1.19 -6.16 3.53
C VAL A 79 2.13 -6.44 2.36
N CYS A 80 3.41 -6.53 2.68
CA CYS A 80 4.48 -6.91 1.74
C CYS A 80 4.98 -8.34 1.99
N GLU A 81 4.52 -8.99 3.05
CA GLU A 81 4.98 -10.30 3.46
C GLU A 81 3.79 -11.18 3.83
N ILE A 82 3.85 -12.45 3.45
CA ILE A 82 2.82 -13.45 3.75
C ILE A 82 3.48 -14.62 4.47
N ARG A 83 2.80 -15.14 5.50
CA ARG A 83 3.28 -16.32 6.23
C ARG A 83 2.83 -17.60 5.53
N ILE A 84 3.79 -18.43 5.16
CA ILE A 84 3.58 -19.76 4.57
C ILE A 84 4.33 -20.77 5.43
N ASN A 85 3.65 -21.79 5.98
CA ASN A 85 4.28 -22.85 6.79
C ASN A 85 5.23 -22.32 7.89
N ASN A 86 4.79 -21.30 8.64
CA ASN A 86 5.56 -20.57 9.66
C ASN A 86 6.76 -19.75 9.17
N GLN A 87 7.00 -19.68 7.87
CA GLN A 87 8.02 -18.83 7.26
C GLN A 87 7.37 -17.55 6.71
N MET A 88 7.99 -16.39 6.96
CA MET A 88 7.62 -15.15 6.29
C MET A 88 8.23 -15.12 4.90
N ILE A 89 7.39 -14.98 3.88
CA ILE A 89 7.79 -14.79 2.50
C ILE A 89 7.58 -13.33 2.15
N ASP A 90 8.67 -12.63 1.86
CA ASP A 90 8.65 -11.26 1.38
C ASP A 90 8.36 -11.24 -0.13
N LEU A 91 7.30 -10.53 -0.51
CA LEU A 91 6.82 -10.42 -1.89
C LEU A 91 7.77 -9.60 -2.79
N ARG A 92 8.80 -8.98 -2.21
CA ARG A 92 9.85 -8.23 -2.92
C ARG A 92 11.04 -9.10 -3.30
N ARG A 93 11.06 -10.38 -2.90
CA ARG A 93 12.21 -11.25 -3.11
C ARG A 93 12.39 -11.68 -4.57
N GLU A 94 13.65 -11.85 -4.97
CA GLU A 94 14.03 -12.26 -6.31
C GLU A 94 13.73 -13.74 -6.64
N ASP A 95 13.59 -14.60 -5.62
CA ASP A 95 13.26 -16.03 -5.80
C ASP A 95 11.75 -16.30 -5.91
N LEU A 96 10.94 -15.24 -5.94
CA LEU A 96 9.51 -15.31 -6.19
C LEU A 96 9.27 -15.45 -7.70
N VAL A 97 8.73 -16.59 -8.13
CA VAL A 97 8.43 -16.84 -9.56
C VAL A 97 7.09 -16.23 -9.94
N GLY A 98 6.16 -16.16 -9.00
CA GLY A 98 4.87 -15.49 -9.21
C GLY A 98 4.20 -15.17 -7.89
N ALA A 99 3.54 -14.00 -7.84
CA ALA A 99 2.62 -13.64 -6.77
C ALA A 99 1.37 -13.00 -7.38
N TYR A 100 0.24 -13.59 -7.06
CA TYR A 100 -1.06 -13.04 -7.37
C TYR A 100 -1.82 -12.80 -6.07
N LEU A 101 -2.27 -11.56 -5.89
CA LEU A 101 -3.18 -11.16 -4.82
C LEU A 101 -4.50 -10.78 -5.47
N GLY A 102 -5.62 -11.30 -4.97
CA GLY A 102 -6.93 -11.14 -5.62
C GLY A 102 -8.12 -11.37 -4.69
N ASP A 103 -9.31 -11.43 -5.29
CA ASP A 103 -10.59 -11.70 -4.61
C ASP A 103 -10.86 -10.80 -3.39
N PHE A 104 -10.50 -9.52 -3.50
CA PHE A 104 -10.60 -8.55 -2.42
C PHE A 104 -12.05 -8.29 -2.00
N ARG A 105 -12.34 -8.44 -0.71
CA ARG A 105 -13.67 -8.21 -0.13
C ARG A 105 -13.54 -7.44 1.18
N ILE A 106 -14.37 -6.42 1.35
CA ILE A 106 -14.52 -5.71 2.61
C ILE A 106 -15.83 -6.20 3.24
N GLY A 107 -15.71 -6.84 4.40
CA GLY A 107 -16.83 -7.21 5.25
C GLY A 107 -17.03 -6.21 6.39
N LYS A 108 -17.95 -6.52 7.31
CA LYS A 108 -18.33 -5.61 8.40
C LYS A 108 -17.17 -5.17 9.31
N ASN A 109 -16.16 -6.01 9.50
CA ASN A 109 -14.98 -5.76 10.34
C ASN A 109 -13.77 -6.59 9.91
N VAL A 110 -13.79 -7.12 8.69
CA VAL A 110 -12.74 -7.98 8.15
C VAL A 110 -12.53 -7.63 6.68
N PHE A 111 -11.28 -7.45 6.31
CA PHE A 111 -10.84 -7.39 4.92
C PHE A 111 -10.29 -8.75 4.52
N GLN A 112 -10.78 -9.30 3.42
CA GLN A 112 -10.43 -10.62 2.93
C GLN A 112 -9.79 -10.52 1.57
N PHE A 113 -8.79 -11.36 1.31
CA PHE A 113 -8.16 -11.50 0.00
C PHE A 113 -7.57 -12.90 -0.16
N THR A 114 -7.32 -13.30 -1.40
CA THR A 114 -6.61 -14.52 -1.74
C THR A 114 -5.18 -14.20 -2.16
N ALA A 115 -4.26 -15.11 -1.84
CA ALA A 115 -2.87 -15.02 -2.27
C ALA A 115 -2.44 -16.35 -2.89
N ASP A 116 -1.92 -16.27 -4.11
CA ASP A 116 -1.31 -17.38 -4.83
C ASP A 116 0.18 -17.06 -5.03
N ILE A 117 1.03 -17.77 -4.28
CA ILE A 117 2.46 -17.51 -4.18
C ILE A 117 3.23 -18.71 -4.72
N THR A 118 3.99 -18.52 -5.79
CA THR A 118 4.85 -19.54 -6.38
C THR A 118 6.31 -19.22 -6.09
N LEU A 119 6.97 -20.13 -5.35
CA LEU A 119 8.38 -20.02 -5.00
C LEU A 119 9.27 -20.74 -6.01
N GLY A 120 10.42 -20.16 -6.33
CA GLY A 120 11.43 -20.76 -7.18
C GLY A 120 12.14 -21.92 -6.49
N GLY A 121 12.38 -23.01 -7.23
CA GLY A 121 13.10 -24.18 -6.75
C GLY A 121 12.78 -25.46 -7.52
N PRO A 122 13.48 -26.57 -7.23
CA PRO A 122 13.16 -27.88 -7.80
C PRO A 122 11.73 -28.27 -7.41
N GLY A 123 10.85 -28.42 -8.41
CA GLY A 123 9.46 -28.82 -8.18
C GLY A 123 8.50 -27.70 -7.77
N GLN A 124 8.77 -26.45 -8.18
CA GLN A 124 7.91 -25.25 -8.04
C GLN A 124 6.51 -25.53 -7.49
N ILE A 125 6.29 -25.10 -6.24
CA ILE A 125 5.03 -25.30 -5.54
C ILE A 125 4.33 -23.95 -5.44
N SER A 126 3.05 -23.92 -5.83
CA SER A 126 2.17 -22.78 -5.62
C SER A 126 1.42 -22.96 -4.31
N HIS A 127 1.46 -21.93 -3.47
CA HIS A 127 0.75 -21.86 -2.20
C HIS A 127 -0.45 -20.94 -2.38
N TYR A 128 -1.65 -21.54 -2.34
CA TYR A 128 -2.90 -20.81 -2.41
C TYR A 128 -3.45 -20.59 -1.00
N MET A 129 -3.74 -19.34 -0.66
CA MET A 129 -4.10 -18.93 0.70
C MET A 129 -5.33 -18.03 0.70
N ALA A 130 -6.20 -18.23 1.69
CA ALA A 130 -7.22 -17.26 2.07
C ALA A 130 -6.69 -16.45 3.25
N CYS A 131 -6.70 -15.13 3.12
CA CYS A 131 -6.15 -14.20 4.09
C CYS A 131 -7.23 -13.27 4.62
N ASP A 132 -7.27 -13.14 5.95
CA ASP A 132 -8.17 -12.23 6.66
C ASP A 132 -7.36 -11.19 7.44
N VAL A 133 -7.84 -9.95 7.41
CA VAL A 133 -7.33 -8.81 8.19
C VAL A 133 -8.50 -8.24 8.99
N ALA A 134 -8.46 -8.38 10.31
CA ALA A 134 -9.43 -7.76 11.19
C ALA A 134 -9.22 -6.24 11.26
N ILE A 135 -10.35 -5.51 11.24
CA ILE A 135 -10.45 -4.06 11.41
C ILE A 135 -11.16 -3.84 12.75
N GLY A 136 -10.44 -3.28 13.72
CA GLY A 136 -10.99 -2.99 15.04
C GLY A 136 -11.95 -1.80 15.02
N ASP A 137 -12.83 -1.73 16.02
CA ASP A 137 -13.80 -0.63 16.15
C ASP A 137 -13.13 0.75 16.33
N ASN A 138 -11.89 0.76 16.82
CA ASN A 138 -11.06 1.96 16.94
C ASN A 138 -10.28 2.29 15.64
N GLY A 139 -10.51 1.54 14.56
CA GLY A 139 -9.77 1.64 13.30
C GLY A 139 -8.42 0.92 13.27
N GLY A 140 -8.01 0.20 14.32
CA GLY A 140 -6.77 -0.57 14.29
C GLY A 140 -6.81 -1.70 13.26
N ILE A 141 -5.71 -1.93 12.54
CA ILE A 141 -5.57 -2.97 11.52
C ILE A 141 -4.67 -4.09 12.04
N SER A 142 -5.18 -5.32 12.04
CA SER A 142 -4.39 -6.49 12.42
C SER A 142 -3.45 -6.97 11.30
N LYS A 143 -2.41 -7.75 11.65
CA LYS A 143 -1.62 -8.44 10.63
C LYS A 143 -2.45 -9.52 9.95
N PRO A 144 -2.27 -9.74 8.62
CA PRO A 144 -3.00 -10.77 7.90
C PRO A 144 -2.79 -12.15 8.53
N GLN A 145 -3.89 -12.87 8.69
CA GLN A 145 -3.93 -14.27 9.05
C GLN A 145 -4.29 -15.05 7.80
N CYS A 146 -3.33 -15.79 7.26
CA CYS A 146 -3.50 -16.55 6.02
C CYS A 146 -3.54 -18.05 6.33
N THR A 147 -4.49 -18.75 5.74
CA THR A 147 -4.62 -20.20 5.83
C THR A 147 -4.49 -20.80 4.44
N GLU A 148 -3.66 -21.81 4.29
CA GLU A 148 -3.50 -22.54 3.03
C GLU A 148 -4.79 -23.27 2.68
N THR A 149 -5.19 -23.18 1.42
CA THR A 149 -6.44 -23.72 0.90
C THR A 149 -6.25 -24.22 -0.54
N GLN A 150 -7.25 -24.89 -1.09
CA GLN A 150 -7.21 -25.32 -2.49
C GLN A 150 -7.53 -24.15 -3.42
N PRO A 151 -6.91 -24.06 -4.62
CA PRO A 151 -7.31 -23.08 -5.62
C PRO A 151 -8.81 -23.17 -5.86
N LEU A 152 -9.51 -22.05 -5.79
CA LEU A 152 -10.88 -22.00 -6.27
C LEU A 152 -10.85 -22.38 -7.75
N GLU A 153 -11.60 -23.40 -8.16
CA GLU A 153 -11.81 -23.73 -9.56
C GLU A 153 -12.37 -22.47 -10.25
N ARG A 154 -11.49 -21.70 -10.90
CA ARG A 154 -11.89 -20.57 -11.73
C ARG A 154 -12.62 -21.17 -12.92
N ASN A 155 -13.95 -21.26 -12.82
CA ASN A 155 -14.79 -21.42 -13.99
C ASN A 155 -14.45 -20.26 -14.93
N ALA A 156 -13.80 -20.58 -16.04
CA ALA A 156 -13.50 -19.61 -17.08
C ALA A 156 -14.84 -19.14 -17.66
N GLU A 157 -15.19 -17.87 -17.40
CA GLU A 157 -16.18 -17.13 -18.19
C GLU A 157 -15.46 -16.42 -19.34
#